data_AF-A0A328SGI2-F1
#
_entry.id   AF-A0A328SGI2-F1
#
_cell.length_a   1.000
_cell.length_b   1.000
_cell.length_c   1.000
_cell.angle_alpha   90.00
_cell.angle_beta   90.00
_cell.angle_gamma   90.00
#
_symmetry.space_group_name_H-M   'P 1'
#
loop_
_entity.id
_entity.type
_entity.pdbx_description
1 polymer ?
#
loop_
_entity_poly.entity_id
_entity_poly.type
_entity_poly.pdbx_seq_one_letter_code
_entity_poly.pdbx_strand_id
1 'polypeptide(L)'
;MLSADHDNRILYEFLWNRYVLDYNLQDVSGFLKIIKSNFMLIGHNVVDGYKIFGKQLIVSSSFQTSNKMYLNIDLTKEILDIHDLTDCLEFLE
;
A
#
# COMPACT_ATOMS: atom_id res chain seq x y z
N MET A 1 17.24 4.72 -20.13
CA MET A 1 17.27 3.42 -19.42
C MET A 1 15.84 2.94 -19.35
N LEU A 2 15.44 1.98 -20.18
CA LEU A 2 14.23 1.22 -19.92
C LEU A 2 14.59 0.28 -18.77
N SER A 3 13.96 0.47 -17.62
CA SER A 3 14.21 -0.35 -16.44
C SER A 3 13.81 -1.80 -16.74
N ALA A 4 14.56 -2.75 -16.20
CA ALA A 4 14.38 -4.20 -16.42
C ALA A 4 13.02 -4.74 -15.94
N ASP A 5 12.21 -3.93 -15.27
CA ASP A 5 10.85 -4.24 -14.87
C ASP A 5 9.88 -4.30 -16.06
N HIS A 6 10.09 -3.54 -17.14
CA HIS A 6 9.23 -3.57 -18.32
C HIS A 6 9.29 -4.89 -19.12
N ASP A 7 10.37 -5.66 -18.97
CA ASP A 7 10.55 -6.93 -19.69
C ASP A 7 9.88 -8.10 -18.96
N ASN A 8 9.49 -7.93 -17.69
CA ASN A 8 8.73 -8.91 -16.92
C ASN A 8 7.36 -8.34 -16.57
N ARG A 9 6.36 -8.77 -17.35
CA ARG A 9 4.97 -8.29 -17.20
C ARG A 9 4.42 -8.43 -15.78
N ILE A 10 4.70 -9.53 -15.08
CA ILE A 10 4.19 -9.75 -13.71
C ILE A 10 4.81 -8.73 -12.75
N LEU A 11 6.12 -8.52 -12.85
CA LEU A 11 6.81 -7.52 -12.04
C LEU A 11 6.33 -6.11 -12.38
N TYR A 12 6.14 -5.81 -13.66
CA TYR A 12 5.61 -4.53 -14.10
C TYR A 12 4.22 -4.26 -13.51
N GLU A 13 3.27 -5.19 -13.68
CA GLU A 13 1.92 -5.06 -13.15
C GLU A 13 1.95 -4.94 -11.61
N PHE A 14 2.83 -5.66 -10.91
CA PHE A 14 2.93 -5.59 -9.46
C PHE A 14 3.44 -4.22 -8.95
N LEU A 15 4.34 -3.57 -9.69
CA LEU A 15 4.95 -2.30 -9.28
C LEU A 15 4.14 -1.07 -9.73
N TRP A 16 3.47 -1.14 -10.88
CA TRP A 16 2.92 0.03 -11.56
C TRP A 16 1.40 0.13 -11.57
N ASN A 17 0.68 -0.95 -11.26
CA ASN A 17 -0.78 -0.92 -11.21
C ASN A 17 -1.29 -0.02 -10.07
N ARG A 18 -2.40 0.66 -10.32
CA ARG A 18 -3.03 1.62 -9.40
C ARG A 18 -4.44 1.19 -9.03
N TYR A 19 -4.79 1.43 -7.76
CA TYR A 19 -6.12 1.13 -7.25
C TYR A 19 -7.20 1.89 -8.04
N VAL A 20 -8.38 1.29 -8.24
CA VAL A 20 -9.51 1.82 -9.02
C VAL A 20 -9.30 1.88 -10.54
N LEU A 21 -8.06 1.89 -11.02
CA LEU A 21 -7.75 1.85 -12.46
C LEU A 21 -7.50 0.42 -12.95
N ASP A 22 -6.55 -0.27 -12.31
CA ASP A 22 -5.99 -1.52 -12.83
C ASP A 22 -6.44 -2.75 -12.03
N TYR A 23 -6.95 -2.54 -10.81
CA TYR A 23 -7.45 -3.61 -9.95
C TYR A 23 -8.58 -3.14 -9.03
N ASN A 24 -9.36 -4.11 -8.54
CA ASN A 24 -10.50 -3.91 -7.66
C ASN A 24 -10.32 -4.59 -6.28
N LEU A 25 -11.37 -4.53 -5.45
CA LEU A 25 -11.36 -5.10 -4.09
C LEU A 25 -11.26 -6.63 -4.07
N GLN A 26 -11.83 -7.29 -5.07
CA GLN A 26 -11.77 -8.75 -5.21
C GLN A 26 -10.35 -9.20 -5.57
N ASP A 27 -9.65 -8.45 -6.42
CA ASP A 27 -8.26 -8.74 -6.78
C ASP A 27 -7.35 -8.66 -5.55
N VAL A 28 -7.48 -7.60 -4.74
CA VAL A 28 -6.74 -7.45 -3.46
C VAL A 28 -7.04 -8.63 -2.52
N SER A 29 -8.31 -8.97 -2.37
CA SER A 29 -8.73 -10.08 -1.47
C SER A 29 -8.21 -11.43 -1.95
N GLY A 30 -8.24 -11.67 -3.27
CA GLY A 30 -7.71 -12.88 -3.90
C GLY A 30 -6.21 -12.99 -3.72
N PHE A 31 -5.47 -11.92 -3.98
CA PHE A 31 -4.02 -11.85 -3.79
C PHE A 31 -3.62 -12.16 -2.34
N LEU A 32 -4.24 -11.47 -1.36
CA LEU A 32 -3.99 -11.68 0.06
C LEU A 32 -4.24 -13.12 0.50
N LYS A 33 -5.30 -13.75 -0.03
CA LYS A 33 -5.60 -15.17 0.23
C LYS A 33 -4.50 -16.10 -0.30
N ILE A 34 -3.95 -15.82 -1.48
CA ILE A 34 -2.88 -16.61 -2.09
C ILE A 34 -1.59 -16.52 -1.25
N ILE A 35 -1.21 -15.31 -0.84
CA ILE A 35 0.02 -15.10 -0.05
C ILE A 35 -0.16 -15.37 1.45
N LYS A 36 -1.38 -15.71 1.88
CA LYS A 36 -1.76 -15.97 3.28
C LYS A 36 -1.50 -14.79 4.21
N SER A 37 -1.85 -13.59 3.76
CA SER A 37 -1.74 -12.35 4.54
C SER A 37 -3.13 -11.76 4.82
N ASN A 38 -3.25 -11.01 5.92
CA ASN A 38 -4.53 -10.38 6.31
C ASN A 38 -4.76 -9.05 5.62
N PHE A 39 -3.70 -8.28 5.38
CA PHE A 39 -3.74 -6.95 4.77
C PHE A 39 -2.39 -6.67 4.09
N MET A 40 -2.34 -5.63 3.26
CA MET A 40 -1.11 -5.18 2.61
C MET A 40 -0.92 -3.66 2.75
N LEU A 41 0.34 -3.26 2.90
CA LEU A 41 0.78 -1.88 2.89
C LEU A 41 1.48 -1.60 1.56
N ILE A 42 1.09 -0.54 0.85
CA ILE A 42 1.74 -0.13 -0.40
C ILE A 42 2.03 1.37 -0.42
N GLY A 43 3.03 1.74 -1.22
CA GLY A 43 3.32 3.11 -1.62
C GLY A 43 2.96 3.37 -3.08
N HIS A 44 3.78 4.18 -3.74
CA HIS A 44 3.74 4.54 -5.17
C HIS A 44 2.53 5.37 -5.63
N ASN A 45 1.33 5.09 -5.11
CA ASN A 45 0.12 5.82 -5.41
C ASN A 45 0.12 7.18 -4.70
N VAL A 46 -0.17 8.26 -5.43
CA VAL A 46 -0.25 9.61 -4.86
C VAL A 46 -1.59 9.75 -4.13
N VAL A 47 -1.54 9.82 -2.81
CA VAL A 47 -2.67 10.05 -1.90
C VAL A 47 -2.28 11.10 -0.86
N ASP A 48 -3.21 11.93 -0.40
CA ASP A 48 -2.90 12.94 0.63
C ASP A 48 -2.87 12.25 2.01
N GLY A 49 -1.66 12.05 2.56
CA GLY A 49 -1.42 11.22 3.74
C GLY A 49 -1.56 9.72 3.44
N TYR A 50 -2.75 9.18 3.70
CA TYR A 50 -3.04 7.76 3.51
C TYR A 50 -4.45 7.50 2.96
N LYS A 51 -4.67 6.29 2.45
CA LYS A 51 -5.98 5.82 2.01
C LYS A 51 -6.14 4.32 2.27
N ILE A 52 -7.33 3.93 2.71
CA ILE A 52 -7.72 2.52 2.81
C ILE A 52 -8.53 2.12 1.57
N PHE A 53 -8.15 1.02 0.94
CA PHE A 53 -8.89 0.39 -0.16
C PHE A 53 -9.10 -1.10 0.14
N GLY A 54 -10.22 -1.44 0.78
CA GLY A 54 -10.46 -2.79 1.29
C GLY A 54 -9.43 -3.16 2.36
N LYS A 55 -8.65 -4.22 2.11
CA LYS A 55 -7.58 -4.72 3.01
C LYS A 55 -6.18 -4.19 2.62
N GLN A 56 -6.13 -3.09 1.88
CA GLN A 56 -4.91 -2.43 1.45
C GLN A 56 -4.81 -1.02 2.05
N LEU A 57 -3.71 -0.75 2.75
CA LEU A 57 -3.34 0.59 3.23
C LEU A 57 -2.36 1.19 2.23
N ILE A 58 -2.73 2.35 1.68
CA ILE A 58 -1.93 3.11 0.73
C ILE A 58 -1.37 4.31 1.45
N VAL A 59 -0.05 4.48 1.45
CA VAL A 59 0.62 5.57 2.17
C VAL A 59 1.52 6.33 1.20
N SER A 60 1.49 7.65 1.28
CA SER A 60 2.32 8.52 0.45
C SER A 60 3.25 9.36 1.32
N SER A 61 4.53 9.28 1.01
CA SER A 61 5.55 10.23 1.47
C SER A 61 6.05 11.14 0.33
N SER A 62 5.26 11.24 -0.75
CA SER A 62 5.64 11.97 -1.97
C SER A 62 5.85 13.47 -1.71
N PHE A 63 6.76 14.09 -2.48
CA PHE A 63 6.94 15.54 -2.48
C PHE A 63 5.71 16.31 -2.98
N GLN A 64 4.79 15.63 -3.68
CA GLN A 64 3.60 16.24 -4.27
C GLN A 64 2.43 16.38 -3.28
N THR A 65 2.56 15.91 -2.03
CA THR A 65 1.49 15.95 -1.03
C THR A 65 1.92 16.81 0.15
N SER A 66 0.98 17.60 0.68
CA SER A 66 1.19 18.40 1.89
C SER A 66 1.33 17.51 3.12
N ASN A 67 0.57 16.42 3.15
CA ASN A 67 0.59 15.46 4.24
C ASN A 67 1.49 14.29 3.86
N LYS A 68 2.68 14.24 4.48
CA LYS A 68 3.61 13.12 4.35
C LYS A 68 3.50 12.28 5.61
N MET A 69 3.52 10.97 5.46
CA MET A 69 3.37 10.06 6.59
C MET A 69 4.35 8.89 6.52
N TYR A 70 4.62 8.29 7.66
CA TYR A 70 5.32 7.02 7.81
C TYR A 70 4.55 6.13 8.78
N LEU A 71 4.89 4.83 8.77
CA LEU A 71 4.43 3.91 9.80
C LEU A 71 5.52 3.72 10.86
N ASN A 72 5.14 3.92 12.12
CA ASN A 72 5.91 3.54 13.28
C ASN A 72 5.29 2.28 13.91
N ILE A 73 5.82 1.11 13.56
CA ILE A 73 5.24 -0.18 13.97
C ILE A 73 5.92 -0.67 15.25
N ASP A 74 5.12 -0.82 16.30
CA ASP A 74 5.53 -1.47 17.54
C ASP A 74 5.29 -2.98 17.47
N LEU A 75 6.37 -3.76 17.34
CA LEU A 75 6.31 -5.22 17.23
C LEU A 75 5.85 -5.93 18.52
N THR A 76 5.69 -5.20 19.62
CA THR A 76 5.11 -5.75 20.86
C THR A 76 3.59 -5.73 20.86
N LYS A 77 2.97 -5.00 19.93
CA LYS A 77 1.52 -4.92 19.77
C LYS A 77 1.06 -5.86 18.66
N GLU A 78 -0.10 -6.47 18.89
CA GLU A 78 -0.75 -7.28 17.86
C GLU A 78 -1.44 -6.36 16.83
N ILE A 79 -1.37 -6.73 15.55
CA ILE A 79 -2.05 -6.05 14.45
C ILE A 79 -3.05 -7.04 13.87
N LEU A 80 -4.32 -6.87 14.22
CA LEU A 80 -5.40 -7.78 13.88
C LEU A 80 -6.07 -7.37 12.57
N ASP A 81 -6.22 -6.07 12.35
CA ASP A 81 -6.81 -5.52 11.13
C ASP A 81 -6.12 -4.24 10.62
N ILE A 82 -6.64 -3.71 9.52
CA ILE A 82 -6.05 -2.56 8.82
C ILE A 82 -6.21 -1.24 9.58
N HIS A 83 -7.18 -1.14 10.48
CA HIS A 83 -7.39 0.05 11.32
C HIS A 83 -6.31 0.13 12.41
N ASP A 84 -5.83 -1.00 12.93
CA ASP A 84 -4.68 -1.02 13.84
C ASP A 84 -3.42 -0.43 13.19
N LEU A 85 -3.26 -0.60 11.86
CA LEU A 85 -2.18 0.05 11.11
C LEU A 85 -2.32 1.57 11.03
N THR A 86 -3.55 2.11 11.13
CA THR A 86 -3.75 3.56 11.12
C THR A 86 -3.32 4.21 12.43
N ASP A 87 -3.38 3.49 13.55
CA ASP A 87 -2.84 3.95 14.83
C ASP A 87 -1.30 4.01 14.83
N CYS A 88 -0.66 3.33 13.88
CA CYS A 88 0.78 3.36 13.66
C CYS A 88 1.23 4.50 12.73
N LEU A 89 0.31 5.31 12.20
CA LEU A 89 0.64 6.37 11.25
C LEU A 89 1.11 7.64 11.96
N GLU A 90 2.25 8.15 11.55
CA GLU A 90 2.81 9.41 12.03
C GLU A 90 3.05 10.36 10.85
N PHE A 91 2.75 11.65 11.05
CA PHE A 91 3.01 12.69 10.05
C PHE A 91 4.49 13.09 10.09
N LEU A 92 5.08 13.27 8.92
CA LEU A 92 6.37 13.95 8.75
C LEU A 92 6.09 15.45 8.73
N GLU A 93 6.59 16.16 9.74
CA GLU A 93 6.64 17.63 9.78
C GLU A 93 7.46 18.21 8.60
#